data_AF-A0AAW0R9Z3-F1
#
_entry.id   AF-A0AAW0R9Z3-F1
#
_cell.length_a   1.000
_cell.length_b   1.000
_cell.length_c   1.000
_cell.angle_alpha   90.00
_cell.angle_beta   90.00
_cell.angle_gamma   90.00
#
_symmetry.space_group_name_H-M   'P 1'
#
loop_
_entity.id
_entity.type
_entity.pdbx_description
1 polymer ?
#
loop_
_entity_poly.entity_id
_entity_poly.type
_entity_poly.pdbx_seq_one_letter_code
_entity_poly.pdbx_strand_id
1 'polypeptide(L)'
;MDSSGELERFYTTNWSSTVESHKSALAPDDREVVDEFLSFGKVVDWVIKKAPPSVERLRPALSHLKAFTNFSESIFDPILEISYLWGSLACLLMVGAQLLARVRQDLCRDVDP
;
A
#
# COMPACT_ATOMS: atom_id res chain seq x y z
N MET A 1 -25.89 -15.79 11.16
CA MET A 1 -24.47 -15.64 11.53
C MET A 1 -24.17 -14.17 11.41
N ASP A 2 -23.90 -13.52 12.54
CA ASP A 2 -23.72 -12.06 12.58
C ASP A 2 -22.28 -11.73 12.18
N SER A 3 -22.09 -11.48 10.88
CA SER A 3 -20.80 -11.17 10.28
C SER A 3 -20.17 -9.90 10.85
N SER A 4 -20.95 -9.01 11.47
CA SER A 4 -20.43 -7.76 12.04
C SER A 4 -19.63 -8.03 13.32
N GLY A 5 -20.16 -8.87 14.22
CA GLY A 5 -19.48 -9.18 15.50
C GLY A 5 -18.24 -10.05 15.35
N GLU A 6 -18.16 -10.87 14.30
CA GLU A 6 -16.95 -11.65 13.98
C GLU A 6 -15.83 -10.74 13.47
N LEU A 7 -16.17 -9.76 12.63
CA LEU A 7 -15.21 -8.81 12.06
C LEU A 7 -14.63 -7.89 13.14
N GLU A 8 -15.48 -7.36 14.02
CA GLU A 8 -15.08 -6.53 15.15
C GLU A 8 -14.16 -7.30 16.11
N ARG A 9 -14.48 -8.56 16.41
CA ARG A 9 -13.62 -9.42 17.22
C ARG A 9 -12.26 -9.67 16.54
N PHE A 10 -12.26 -9.97 15.24
CA PHE A 10 -11.01 -10.13 14.51
C PHE A 10 -10.14 -8.88 14.56
N TYR A 11 -10.71 -7.69 14.35
CA TYR A 11 -9.96 -6.44 14.43
C TYR A 11 -9.44 -6.15 15.83
N THR A 12 -10.24 -6.37 16.87
CA THR A 12 -9.87 -6.07 18.26
C THR A 12 -8.83 -7.04 18.84
N THR A 13 -8.82 -8.31 18.42
CA THR A 13 -7.98 -9.34 19.06
C THR A 13 -6.89 -9.92 18.18
N ASN A 14 -7.08 -9.98 16.87
CA ASN A 14 -6.23 -10.78 15.98
C ASN A 14 -5.50 -9.94 14.92
N TRP A 15 -5.91 -8.69 14.71
CA TRP A 15 -5.36 -7.88 13.62
C TRP A 15 -3.87 -7.56 13.79
N SER A 16 -3.46 -7.07 14.96
CA SER A 16 -2.05 -6.72 15.20
C SER A 16 -1.11 -7.93 15.05
N SER A 17 -1.48 -9.09 15.58
CA SER A 17 -0.69 -10.32 15.40
C SER A 17 -0.67 -10.82 13.95
N THR A 18 -1.79 -10.63 13.23
CA THR A 18 -1.86 -10.92 11.79
C THR A 18 -0.92 -9.99 11.01
N VAL A 19 -0.90 -8.69 11.32
CA VAL A 19 0.00 -7.71 10.70
C VAL A 19 1.46 -8.08 10.93
N GLU A 20 1.87 -8.36 12.16
CA GLU A 20 3.25 -8.76 12.47
C GLU A 20 3.65 -10.08 11.78
N SER A 21 2.73 -11.04 11.70
CA SER A 21 2.97 -12.29 10.96
C SER A 21 3.17 -12.05 9.45
N HIS A 22 2.42 -11.13 8.85
CA HIS A 22 2.58 -10.81 7.43
C HIS A 22 3.86 -10.00 7.19
N LYS A 23 4.15 -9.01 8.05
CA LYS A 23 5.37 -8.20 7.99
C LYS A 23 6.64 -9.06 8.12
N SER A 24 6.62 -10.05 9.02
CA SER A 24 7.73 -10.98 9.21
C SER A 24 7.95 -11.93 8.02
N ALA A 25 6.93 -12.14 7.18
CA ALA A 25 7.02 -12.92 5.95
C ALA A 25 7.54 -12.12 4.74
N LEU A 26 7.59 -10.78 4.82
CA LEU A 26 8.15 -9.93 3.76
C LEU A 26 9.66 -10.09 3.65
N ALA A 27 10.18 -9.91 2.43
CA ALA A 27 11.60 -9.77 2.19
C ALA A 27 12.16 -8.55 2.96
N PRO A 28 13.46 -8.55 3.33
CA PRO A 28 14.05 -7.45 4.12
C PRO A 28 13.83 -6.07 3.50
N ASP A 29 14.09 -5.92 2.20
CA ASP A 29 13.93 -4.65 1.47
C ASP A 29 12.47 -4.17 1.48
N ASP A 30 11.51 -5.07 1.32
CA ASP A 30 10.08 -4.73 1.35
C ASP A 30 9.64 -4.33 2.76
N ARG A 31 10.21 -4.95 3.80
CA ARG A 31 9.93 -4.59 5.19
C ARG A 31 10.41 -3.19 5.53
N GLU A 32 11.62 -2.82 5.07
CA GLU A 32 12.15 -1.47 5.23
C GLU A 32 11.23 -0.44 4.57
N VAL A 33 10.74 -0.72 3.36
CA VAL A 33 9.77 0.14 2.68
C VAL A 33 8.46 0.26 3.48
N VAL A 34 7.90 -0.85 3.98
CA VAL A 34 6.68 -0.80 4.82
C VAL A 34 6.89 0.12 6.03
N ASP A 35 8.04 0.03 6.70
CA ASP A 35 8.38 0.83 7.88
C ASP A 35 8.68 2.31 7.54
N GLU A 36 9.13 2.59 6.32
CA GLU A 36 9.28 3.96 5.85
C GLU A 36 7.94 4.63 5.57
N PHE A 37 6.94 3.89 5.06
CA PHE A 37 5.67 4.41 4.53
C PHE A 37 4.46 4.26 5.46
N LEU A 38 4.65 4.58 6.75
CA LEU A 38 3.60 4.46 7.78
C LEU A 38 2.44 5.47 7.67
N SER A 39 2.43 6.38 6.69
CA SER A 39 1.35 7.34 6.51
C SER A 39 1.07 7.66 5.05
N PHE A 40 -0.20 7.98 4.75
CA PHE A 40 -0.63 8.43 3.42
C PHE A 40 0.18 9.64 2.91
N GLY A 41 0.55 10.56 3.80
CA GLY A 41 1.36 11.73 3.46
C GLY A 41 2.71 11.33 2.86
N LYS A 42 3.38 10.32 3.45
CA LYS A 42 4.65 9.80 2.92
C LYS A 42 4.47 9.15 1.55
N VAL A 43 3.39 8.38 1.37
CA VAL A 43 3.07 7.73 0.07
C VAL A 43 2.88 8.79 -1.02
N VAL A 44 2.10 9.84 -0.75
CA VAL A 44 1.88 10.95 -1.70
C VAL A 44 3.18 11.66 -2.02
N ASP A 45 3.99 11.96 -1.02
CA ASP A 45 5.29 12.60 -1.20
C ASP A 45 6.21 11.78 -2.11
N TRP A 46 6.23 10.45 -1.95
CA TRP A 46 7.00 9.58 -2.84
C TRP A 46 6.41 9.55 -4.25
N VAL A 47 5.08 9.44 -4.39
CA VAL A 47 4.43 9.45 -5.72
C VAL A 47 4.75 10.74 -6.47
N ILE A 48 4.73 11.89 -5.79
CA ILE A 48 5.02 13.18 -6.42
C ILE A 48 6.51 13.34 -6.74
N LYS A 49 7.40 12.92 -5.83
CA LYS A 49 8.84 13.26 -5.92
C LYS A 49 9.69 12.20 -6.63
N LYS A 50 9.28 10.94 -6.59
CA LYS A 50 10.14 9.79 -6.96
C LYS A 50 9.48 8.81 -7.93
N ALA A 51 8.15 8.76 -7.99
CA ALA A 51 7.50 7.76 -8.82
C ALA A 51 7.54 8.10 -10.31
N PRO A 52 7.57 7.10 -11.21
CA PRO A 52 7.46 7.34 -12.64
C PRO A 52 6.13 8.02 -13.01
N PRO A 53 6.07 8.78 -14.12
CA PRO A 53 4.84 9.46 -14.57
C PRO A 53 3.64 8.52 -14.80
N SER A 54 3.88 7.23 -15.06
CA SER A 54 2.83 6.22 -15.17
C SER A 54 2.08 5.98 -13.85
N VAL A 55 2.76 6.15 -12.72
CA VAL A 55 2.19 6.04 -11.37
C VAL A 55 1.41 7.31 -11.00
N GLU A 56 1.77 8.47 -11.55
CA GLU A 56 1.07 9.74 -11.30
C GLU A 56 -0.42 9.66 -11.70
N ARG A 57 -0.74 8.86 -12.74
CA ARG A 57 -2.12 8.60 -13.17
C ARG A 57 -2.98 7.92 -12.10
N LEU A 58 -2.38 7.31 -11.08
CA LEU A 58 -3.08 6.69 -9.95
C LEU A 58 -3.48 7.70 -8.86
N ARG A 59 -3.04 8.97 -8.97
CA ARG A 59 -3.31 10.00 -7.94
C ARG A 59 -4.79 10.16 -7.58
N PRO A 60 -5.76 10.15 -8.52
CA PRO A 60 -7.18 10.18 -8.16
C PRO A 60 -7.62 8.96 -7.34
N ALA A 61 -7.13 7.76 -7.70
CA ALA A 61 -7.44 6.53 -6.97
C ALA A 61 -6.86 6.54 -5.55
N LEU A 62 -5.64 7.07 -5.38
CA LEU A 62 -5.03 7.24 -4.06
C LEU A 62 -5.84 8.18 -3.15
N SER A 63 -6.38 9.27 -3.72
CA SER A 63 -7.27 10.18 -2.99
C SER A 63 -8.57 9.50 -2.56
N HIS A 64 -9.19 8.67 -3.42
CA HIS A 64 -10.37 7.90 -3.05
C HIS A 64 -10.08 6.88 -1.94
N LEU A 65 -8.92 6.20 -2.01
CA LEU A 65 -8.50 5.25 -0.98
C LEU A 65 -8.27 5.95 0.38
N LYS A 66 -7.75 7.17 0.38
CA LYS A 66 -7.65 8.00 1.60
C LYS A 66 -9.05 8.30 2.19
N ALA A 67 -10.01 8.70 1.34
CA ALA A 67 -11.36 8.97 1.82
C ALA A 67 -12.01 7.71 2.42
N PHE A 68 -11.80 6.54 1.79
CA PHE A 68 -12.30 5.26 2.27
C PHE A 68 -11.66 4.83 3.60
N THR A 69 -10.35 5.01 3.75
CA THR A 69 -9.64 4.68 4.99
C THR A 69 -10.05 5.60 6.14
N ASN A 70 -10.14 6.91 5.91
CA ASN A 70 -10.68 7.84 6.90
C ASN A 70 -12.12 7.50 7.32
N PHE A 71 -12.97 7.12 6.36
CA PHE A 71 -14.33 6.65 6.66
C PHE A 71 -14.31 5.37 7.50
N SER A 72 -13.43 4.43 7.15
CA SER A 72 -13.25 3.18 7.91
C SER A 72 -12.73 3.45 9.33
N GLU A 73 -11.75 4.34 9.52
CA GLU A 73 -11.29 4.80 10.85
C GLU A 73 -12.38 5.45 11.69
N SER A 74 -13.34 6.12 11.04
CA SER A 74 -14.45 6.76 11.76
C SER A 74 -15.52 5.76 12.22
N ILE A 75 -15.54 4.56 11.64
CA ILE A 75 -16.54 3.52 11.92
C ILE A 75 -15.96 2.41 12.79
N PHE A 76 -14.72 2.03 12.51
CA PHE A 76 -13.98 1.02 13.25
C PHE A 76 -13.05 1.75 14.23
N ASP A 77 -13.05 1.32 15.49
CA ASP A 77 -12.15 1.80 16.55
C ASP A 77 -10.70 1.88 16.04
N PRO A 78 -9.79 2.72 16.59
CA PRO A 78 -8.46 3.02 16.04
C PRO A 78 -7.46 1.84 16.10
N ILE A 79 -7.98 0.63 16.23
CA ILE A 79 -7.30 -0.66 16.24
C ILE A 79 -6.85 -1.06 14.82
N LEU A 80 -7.44 -0.49 13.77
CA LEU A 80 -7.00 -0.75 12.41
C LEU A 80 -5.61 -0.12 12.18
N GLU A 81 -4.57 -0.95 12.11
CA GLU A 81 -3.18 -0.60 11.76
C GLU A 81 -3.06 -0.06 10.31
N ILE A 82 -3.64 1.11 10.05
CA ILE A 82 -3.73 1.72 8.72
C ILE A 82 -2.35 2.16 8.20
N SER A 83 -1.39 2.35 9.09
CA SER A 83 0.02 2.51 8.74
C SER A 83 0.56 1.32 7.95
N TYR A 84 0.17 0.07 8.29
CA TYR A 84 0.60 -1.12 7.54
C TYR A 84 -0.05 -1.18 6.14
N LEU A 85 -1.30 -0.73 6.01
CA LEU A 85 -1.96 -0.59 4.71
C LEU A 85 -1.19 0.38 3.80
N TRP A 86 -0.75 1.52 4.33
CA TRP A 86 0.04 2.49 3.57
C TRP A 86 1.41 1.95 3.17
N GLY A 87 2.10 1.24 4.06
CA GLY A 87 3.35 0.57 3.76
C GLY A 87 3.22 -0.50 2.67
N SER A 88 2.18 -1.33 2.77
CA SER A 88 1.88 -2.37 1.78
C SER A 88 1.53 -1.76 0.40
N LEU A 89 0.77 -0.67 0.39
CA LEU A 89 0.44 0.07 -0.83
C LEU A 89 1.70 0.65 -1.49
N ALA A 90 2.63 1.20 -0.70
CA ALA A 90 3.89 1.73 -1.23
C ALA A 90 4.72 0.63 -1.92
N CYS A 91 4.82 -0.56 -1.31
CA CYS A 91 5.50 -1.70 -1.93
C CYS A 91 4.86 -2.09 -3.27
N LEU A 92 3.53 -2.18 -3.34
CA LEU A 92 2.82 -2.50 -4.58
C LEU A 92 3.06 -1.45 -5.67
N LEU A 93 3.06 -0.17 -5.32
CA LEU A 93 3.34 0.92 -6.25
C LEU A 93 4.79 0.86 -6.75
N MET A 94 5.74 0.54 -5.87
CA MET A 94 7.15 0.38 -6.24
C MET A 94 7.35 -0.80 -7.21
N VAL A 95 6.80 -1.97 -6.90
CA VAL A 95 6.87 -3.16 -7.76
C VAL A 95 6.20 -2.88 -9.11
N GLY A 96 5.00 -2.30 -9.10
CA GLY A 96 4.28 -1.93 -10.32
C GLY A 96 5.07 -0.93 -11.18
N ALA A 97 5.69 0.07 -10.56
CA ALA A 97 6.55 1.03 -11.25
C ALA A 97 7.76 0.36 -11.91
N GLN A 98 8.43 -0.56 -11.20
CA GLN A 98 9.58 -1.30 -11.72
C GLN A 98 9.19 -2.22 -12.89
N LEU A 99 8.05 -2.92 -12.80
CA LEU A 99 7.54 -3.76 -13.88
C LEU A 99 7.23 -2.95 -15.14
N LEU A 100 6.53 -1.82 -14.99
CA LEU A 100 6.23 -0.93 -16.11
C LEU A 100 7.49 -0.37 -16.77
N ALA A 101 8.52 -0.04 -15.98
CA ALA A 101 9.79 0.42 -16.50
C ALA A 101 10.50 -0.67 -17.34
N ARG A 102 10.49 -1.93 -16.87
CA ARG A 102 11.07 -3.08 -17.61
C ARG A 102 10.33 -3.33 -18.92
N VAL A 103 9.00 -3.41 -18.89
CA VAL A 103 8.17 -3.61 -20.10
C VAL A 103 8.43 -2.51 -21.13
N ARG A 104 8.58 -1.25 -20.69
CA ARG A 104 8.91 -0.14 -21.58
C ARG A 104 10.30 -0.27 -22.19
N GLN A 105 11.30 -0.75 -21.44
CA GLN A 105 12.65 -0.96 -21.96
C GLN A 105 12.69 -2.06 -23.02
N ASP A 106 11.97 -3.16 -22.79
CA ASP A 106 11.89 -4.27 -23.74
C ASP A 106 11.20 -3.85 -25.04
N LEU A 107 10.09 -3.11 -24.95
CA LEU A 107 9.40 -2.53 -26.11
C LEU A 107 10.26 -1.54 -26.92
N CYS A 108 11.21 -0.83 -26.29
CA CYS A 108 12.13 0.06 -27.00
C CYS A 108 13.33 -0.69 -27.61
N ARG A 109 13.73 -1.84 -27.06
CA ARG A 109 14.80 -2.69 -27.60
C ARG A 109 14.40 -3.39 -28.90
N ASP A 110 13.13 -3.74 -29.04
CA ASP A 110 12.60 -4.40 -30.25
C ASP A 110 12.41 -3.44 -31.45
N VAL A 111 12.79 -2.16 -31.32
CA VAL A 111 12.60 -1.12 -32.35
C VAL A 111 13.92 -0.70 -33.02
N ASP A 112 15.08 -1.16 -32.56
CA ASP A 112 16.36 -0.92 -33.24
C ASP A 112 16.82 -2.18 -34.01
N PRO A 113 16.81 -2.17 -35.37
CA PRO A 113 17.36 -3.24 -36.22
C PRO A 113 18.89 -3.24 -36.31
#